data_AF-A0A972VKN4-F1
#
_entry.id   AF-A0A972VKN4-F1
#
_cell.length_a   1.000
_cell.length_b   1.000
_cell.length_c   1.000
_cell.angle_alpha   90.00
_cell.angle_beta   90.00
_cell.angle_gamma   90.00
#
_symmetry.space_group_name_H-M   'P 1'
#
loop_
_entity.id
_entity.type
_entity.pdbx_description
1 polymer ?
#
loop_
_entity_poly.entity_id
_entity_poly.type
_entity_poly.pdbx_seq_one_letter_code
_entity_poly.pdbx_strand_id
1 'polypeptide(L)'
;CSSYKPTPIPFDSAIGMELHLESYKKWLSTEKSESENVKNVLGPFFDELLYRDFSFYEKIYPSFEVYTQSYDSVKVLGTKQFRLVKSLKKRKNPDINGKVRRGSDDTFSILFTNNDLSIQRYQYLHDYHKVKLVELFEKQNYRCVFIRDQLSDIRPKILELQYRKNAINEGEEKLLETYSSSISVDGSKSSTFLQNKIKRIQTINLNIEKLDLFFEDIEKLAKIEINSTVFISPIGTPPKEYEVKVEEGQIAYIALLDELDNIYSN
;
A
#
# COMPACT_ATOMS: atom_id res chain seq x y z
N CYS A 1 -2.03 27.54 -1.55
CA CYS A 1 -1.23 26.60 -0.73
C CYS A 1 -2.00 26.27 0.53
N SER A 2 -2.61 25.09 0.60
CA SER A 2 -3.01 24.52 1.89
C SER A 2 -1.73 24.39 2.73
N SER A 3 -1.61 25.16 3.81
CA SER A 3 -0.40 25.18 4.62
C SER A 3 -0.41 23.94 5.52
N TYR A 4 0.13 22.82 5.03
CA TYR A 4 0.44 21.70 5.91
C TYR A 4 1.39 22.20 7.01
N LYS A 5 0.93 22.11 8.26
CA LYS A 5 1.70 22.47 9.44
C LYS A 5 2.05 21.17 10.17
N PRO A 6 3.31 20.69 10.06
CA PRO A 6 3.74 19.54 10.84
C PRO A 6 3.61 19.87 12.32
N THR A 7 3.15 18.91 13.10
CA THR A 7 2.96 19.04 14.54
C THR A 7 4.07 18.29 15.26
N PRO A 8 4.75 18.91 16.24
CA PRO A 8 5.71 18.19 17.06
C PRO A 8 5.01 17.03 17.75
N ILE A 9 5.55 15.83 17.56
CA ILE A 9 5.12 14.67 18.33
C ILE A 9 5.96 14.66 19.61
N PRO A 10 5.34 14.55 20.80
CA PRO A 10 6.05 14.65 22.06
C PRO A 10 7.01 13.48 22.28
N PHE A 11 8.16 13.78 22.87
CA PHE A 11 9.12 12.80 23.36
C PHE A 11 9.82 13.36 24.60
N ASP A 12 9.98 12.52 25.62
CA ASP A 12 10.56 12.95 26.91
C ASP A 12 11.93 12.32 27.18
N SER A 13 12.42 11.50 26.25
CA SER A 13 13.65 10.74 26.44
C SER A 13 14.32 10.39 25.12
N ALA A 14 15.58 9.91 25.23
CA ALA A 14 16.30 9.32 24.11
C ALA A 14 15.57 8.10 23.52
N ILE A 15 14.80 7.35 24.34
CA ILE A 15 14.00 6.21 23.87
C ILE A 15 12.83 6.71 23.01
N GLY A 16 12.16 7.79 23.41
CA GLY A 16 11.14 8.45 22.58
C GLY A 16 11.71 8.86 21.22
N MET A 17 12.88 9.50 21.20
CA MET A 17 13.58 9.83 19.96
C MET A 17 13.93 8.60 19.09
N GLU A 18 14.18 7.43 19.68
CA GLU A 18 14.44 6.20 18.92
C GLU A 18 13.17 5.66 18.23
N LEU A 19 12.00 5.75 18.88
CA LEU A 19 10.73 5.35 18.27
C LEU A 19 10.41 6.17 17.01
N HIS A 20 10.72 7.47 17.06
CA HIS A 20 10.64 8.37 15.91
C HIS A 20 11.53 7.91 14.76
N LEU A 21 12.78 7.57 15.07
CA LEU A 21 13.73 7.05 14.07
C LEU A 21 13.26 5.75 13.44
N GLU A 22 12.65 4.84 14.20
CA GLU A 22 12.09 3.59 13.67
C GLU A 22 10.91 3.86 12.73
N SER A 23 10.04 4.82 13.05
CA SER A 23 8.97 5.26 12.15
C SER A 23 9.53 5.75 10.81
N TYR A 24 10.59 6.56 10.84
CA TYR A 24 11.23 7.07 9.63
C TYR A 24 11.94 6.00 8.81
N LYS A 25 12.62 5.06 9.48
CA LYS A 25 13.21 3.91 8.80
C LYS A 25 12.16 3.06 8.11
N LYS A 26 11.02 2.81 8.77
CA LYS A 26 9.90 2.09 8.19
C LYS A 26 9.41 2.81 6.93
N TRP A 27 9.11 4.11 7.02
CA TRP A 27 8.71 4.91 5.86
C TRP A 27 9.72 4.85 4.72
N LEU A 28 11.02 5.08 5.00
CA LEU A 28 12.08 4.99 3.98
C LEU A 28 12.14 3.62 3.33
N SER A 29 12.02 2.54 4.11
CA SER A 29 12.05 1.18 3.57
C SER A 29 10.85 0.89 2.67
N THR A 30 9.69 1.41 3.03
CA THR A 30 8.44 1.25 2.27
C THR A 30 8.48 2.04 0.96
N GLU A 31 8.99 3.28 0.98
CA GLU A 31 9.01 4.16 -0.19
C GLU A 31 10.20 3.93 -1.12
N LYS A 32 11.28 3.28 -0.66
CA LYS A 32 12.53 3.14 -1.41
C LYS A 32 12.34 2.60 -2.82
N SER A 33 11.71 1.43 -2.95
CA SER A 33 11.56 0.78 -4.25
C SER A 33 10.70 1.62 -5.20
N GLU A 34 9.67 2.27 -4.68
CA GLU A 34 8.79 3.09 -5.51
C GLU A 34 9.51 4.37 -5.96
N SER A 35 10.18 5.08 -5.06
CA SER A 35 10.99 6.25 -5.37
C SER A 35 12.08 5.97 -6.41
N GLU A 36 12.77 4.82 -6.30
CA GLU A 36 13.78 4.39 -7.27
C GLU A 36 13.15 4.10 -8.65
N ASN A 37 12.03 3.38 -8.68
CA ASN A 37 11.33 3.05 -9.92
C ASN A 37 10.73 4.28 -10.60
N VAL A 38 10.19 5.24 -9.85
CA VAL A 38 9.68 6.52 -10.38
C VAL A 38 10.80 7.28 -11.07
N LYS A 39 11.98 7.37 -10.46
CA LYS A 39 13.16 7.98 -11.10
C LYS A 39 13.53 7.26 -12.39
N ASN A 40 13.55 5.93 -12.37
CA ASN A 40 13.94 5.10 -13.52
C ASN A 40 12.95 5.14 -14.68
N VAL A 41 11.64 5.20 -14.40
CA VAL A 41 10.58 5.21 -15.42
C VAL A 41 10.32 6.63 -15.92
N LEU A 42 10.17 7.60 -15.02
CA LEU A 42 9.80 8.97 -15.42
C LEU A 42 11.01 9.82 -15.82
N GLY A 43 12.20 9.54 -15.29
CA GLY A 43 13.41 10.31 -15.64
C GLY A 43 13.67 10.35 -17.15
N PRO A 44 13.83 9.19 -17.82
CA PRO A 44 14.02 9.14 -19.27
C PRO A 44 12.84 9.74 -20.06
N PHE A 45 11.62 9.58 -19.54
CA PHE A 45 10.43 10.19 -20.15
C PHE A 45 10.48 11.72 -20.11
N PHE A 46 10.91 12.32 -19.00
CA PHE A 46 11.11 13.77 -18.92
C PHE A 46 12.26 14.26 -19.79
N ASP A 47 13.33 13.48 -19.93
CA ASP A 47 14.43 13.80 -20.85
C ASP A 47 13.94 13.86 -22.30
N GLU A 48 13.03 12.95 -22.72
CA GLU A 48 12.40 13.01 -24.05
C GLU A 48 11.49 14.24 -24.18
N LEU A 49 10.64 14.49 -23.17
CA LEU A 49 9.70 15.61 -23.19
C LEU A 49 10.40 16.97 -23.27
N LEU A 50 11.57 17.12 -22.64
CA LEU A 50 12.32 18.37 -22.65
C LEU A 50 12.57 18.89 -24.09
N TYR A 51 12.78 17.97 -25.03
CA TYR A 51 13.02 18.31 -26.44
C TYR A 51 11.76 18.24 -27.31
N ARG A 52 10.85 17.32 -27.00
CA ARG A 52 9.68 17.04 -27.86
C ARG A 52 8.45 17.87 -27.52
N ASP A 53 8.19 18.10 -26.23
CA ASP A 53 7.03 18.84 -25.73
C ASP A 53 7.38 19.55 -24.43
N PHE A 54 8.07 20.68 -24.58
CA PHE A 54 8.51 21.49 -23.44
C PHE A 54 7.34 22.00 -22.59
N SER A 55 6.17 22.27 -23.20
CA SER A 55 4.98 22.72 -22.47
C SER A 55 4.46 21.63 -21.53
N PHE A 56 4.51 20.36 -21.95
CA PHE A 56 4.24 19.24 -21.07
C PHE A 56 5.29 19.19 -19.96
N TYR A 57 6.58 19.16 -20.32
CA TYR A 57 7.68 19.07 -19.36
C TYR A 57 7.58 20.12 -18.24
N GLU A 58 7.42 21.39 -18.61
CA GLU A 58 7.34 22.53 -17.68
C GLU A 58 6.22 22.38 -16.65
N LYS A 59 5.10 21.76 -17.04
CA LYS A 59 3.93 21.56 -16.16
C LYS A 59 4.14 20.43 -15.15
N ILE A 60 4.81 19.34 -15.56
CA ILE A 60 4.88 18.12 -14.75
C ILE A 60 6.19 18.01 -13.98
N TYR A 61 7.32 18.35 -14.60
CA TYR A 61 8.65 18.16 -14.03
C TYR A 61 8.83 18.74 -12.62
N PRO A 62 8.33 19.96 -12.29
CA PRO A 62 8.45 20.49 -10.93
C PRO A 62 7.83 19.58 -9.86
N SER A 63 6.75 18.85 -10.19
CA SER A 63 6.16 17.90 -9.24
C SER A 63 7.01 16.64 -9.09
N PHE A 64 7.60 16.16 -10.17
CA PHE A 64 8.54 15.04 -10.12
C PHE A 64 9.81 15.39 -9.33
N GLU A 65 10.34 16.59 -9.54
CA GLU A 65 11.51 17.08 -8.81
C GLU A 65 11.22 17.16 -7.30
N VAL A 66 10.10 17.76 -6.90
CA VAL A 66 9.76 17.84 -5.46
C VAL A 66 9.50 16.45 -4.87
N TYR A 67 8.83 15.54 -5.58
CA TYR A 67 8.64 14.15 -5.14
C TYR A 67 9.99 13.47 -4.84
N THR A 68 10.90 13.52 -5.80
CA THR A 68 12.20 12.84 -5.70
C THR A 68 13.13 13.47 -4.66
N GLN A 69 13.21 14.81 -4.62
CA GLN A 69 14.01 15.54 -3.63
C GLN A 69 13.47 15.36 -2.21
N SER A 70 12.16 15.20 -2.04
CA SER A 70 11.55 15.00 -0.73
C SER A 70 11.99 13.67 -0.11
N TYR A 71 12.01 12.58 -0.87
CA TYR A 71 12.53 11.29 -0.41
C TYR A 71 14.00 11.39 0.02
N ASP A 72 14.86 12.01 -0.81
CA ASP A 72 16.28 12.17 -0.50
C ASP A 72 16.49 13.07 0.73
N SER A 73 15.65 14.10 0.90
CA SER A 73 15.67 14.99 2.07
C SER A 73 15.33 14.24 3.37
N VAL A 74 14.29 13.40 3.37
CA VAL A 74 13.94 12.53 4.52
C VAL A 74 15.12 11.62 4.87
N LYS A 75 15.76 11.00 3.88
CA LYS A 75 16.92 10.12 4.09
C LYS A 75 18.09 10.85 4.74
N VAL A 76 18.41 12.06 4.27
CA VAL A 76 19.49 12.88 4.84
C VAL A 76 19.16 13.31 6.27
N LEU A 77 17.93 13.81 6.51
CA LEU A 77 17.50 14.27 7.84
C LEU A 77 17.40 13.12 8.84
N GLY A 78 16.86 11.96 8.44
CA GLY A 78 16.83 10.75 9.28
C GLY A 78 18.24 10.30 9.68
N THR A 79 19.21 10.38 8.76
CA THR A 79 20.62 10.10 9.07
C THR A 79 21.19 11.11 10.07
N LYS A 80 20.86 12.40 9.93
CA LYS A 80 21.26 13.45 10.89
C LYS A 80 20.67 13.19 12.28
N GLN A 81 19.37 12.86 12.37
CA GLN A 81 18.74 12.52 13.65
C GLN A 81 19.34 11.26 14.28
N PHE A 82 19.62 10.21 13.50
CA PHE A 82 20.25 9.00 14.02
C PHE A 82 21.62 9.31 14.66
N ARG A 83 22.43 10.13 13.99
CA ARG A 83 23.71 10.59 14.54
C ARG A 83 23.52 11.43 15.81
N LEU A 84 22.51 12.28 15.85
CA LEU A 84 22.15 13.11 16.99
C LEU A 84 21.82 12.24 18.22
N VAL A 85 20.88 11.30 18.08
CA VAL A 85 20.49 10.36 19.15
C VAL A 85 21.66 9.49 19.59
N LYS A 86 22.44 8.95 18.64
CA LYS A 86 23.65 8.17 18.96
C LYS A 86 24.65 8.99 19.77
N SER A 87 24.80 10.27 19.49
CA SER A 87 25.71 11.15 20.24
C SER A 87 25.18 11.49 21.64
N LEU A 88 23.87 11.61 21.81
CA LEU A 88 23.23 11.76 23.12
C LEU A 88 23.46 10.54 24.00
N LYS A 89 23.20 9.34 23.47
CA LYS A 89 23.37 8.05 24.20
C LYS A 89 24.80 7.75 24.61
N LYS A 90 25.79 8.34 23.93
CA LYS A 90 27.21 8.23 24.28
C LYS A 90 27.62 9.10 25.47
N ARG A 91 26.77 10.04 25.92
CA ARG A 91 27.08 10.90 27.06
C ARG A 91 26.94 10.11 28.36
N LYS A 92 27.78 10.44 29.35
CA LYS A 92 27.75 9.82 30.69
C LYS A 92 26.36 9.96 31.34
N ASN A 93 25.77 11.15 31.24
CA ASN A 93 24.41 11.46 31.67
C ASN A 93 23.64 12.00 30.46
N PRO A 94 22.90 11.16 29.71
CA PRO A 94 22.09 11.60 28.59
C PRO A 94 20.96 12.52 29.07
N ASP A 95 20.96 13.76 28.57
CA ASP A 95 19.91 14.75 28.82
C ASP A 95 19.50 15.37 27.47
N ILE A 96 18.22 15.23 27.12
CA ILE A 96 17.65 15.77 25.88
C ILE A 96 17.63 17.31 25.87
N ASN A 97 17.60 17.93 27.04
CA ASN A 97 17.65 19.38 27.20
C ASN A 97 19.11 19.88 27.29
N GLY A 98 20.07 18.96 27.32
CA GLY A 98 21.49 19.28 27.27
C GLY A 98 21.89 19.89 25.92
N LYS A 99 22.81 20.85 25.95
CA LYS A 99 23.40 21.47 24.75
C LYS A 99 24.14 20.42 23.91
N VAL A 100 23.97 20.44 22.59
CA VAL A 100 24.62 19.48 21.66
C VAL A 100 26.13 19.73 21.55
N ARG A 101 26.54 21.00 21.58
CA ARG A 101 27.96 21.42 21.57
C ARG A 101 28.19 22.47 22.64
N ARG A 102 29.44 22.54 23.17
CA ARG A 102 29.84 23.63 24.07
C ARG A 102 29.74 24.97 23.34
N GLY A 103 29.12 25.97 23.96
CA GLY A 103 28.93 27.30 23.38
C GLY A 103 27.77 27.43 22.37
N SER A 104 27.02 26.37 22.09
CA SER A 104 25.79 26.43 21.29
C SER A 104 24.56 26.52 22.20
N ASP A 105 23.51 27.19 21.74
CA ASP A 105 22.21 27.20 22.43
C ASP A 105 21.28 26.06 21.99
N ASP A 106 21.70 25.30 20.98
CA ASP A 106 20.94 24.16 20.49
C ASP A 106 20.99 22.99 21.47
N THR A 107 19.83 22.61 21.98
CA THR A 107 19.64 21.37 22.74
C THR A 107 19.35 20.18 21.82
N PHE A 108 19.52 18.96 22.32
CA PHE A 108 19.13 17.78 21.54
C PHE A 108 17.64 17.81 21.19
N SER A 109 16.80 18.20 22.14
CA SER A 109 15.35 18.30 21.96
C SER A 109 14.99 19.28 20.85
N ILE A 110 15.58 20.49 20.84
CA ILE A 110 15.30 21.51 19.81
C ILE A 110 15.76 21.01 18.43
N LEU A 111 16.99 20.52 18.31
CA LEU A 111 17.51 20.05 17.02
C LEU A 111 16.76 18.81 16.52
N PHE A 112 16.38 17.91 17.42
CA PHE A 112 15.59 16.74 17.07
C PHE A 112 14.23 17.18 16.53
N THR A 113 13.50 18.02 17.28
CA THR A 113 12.19 18.56 16.91
C THR A 113 12.22 19.27 15.55
N ASN A 114 13.21 20.13 15.31
CA ASN A 114 13.32 20.85 14.03
C ASN A 114 13.55 19.90 12.85
N ASN A 115 14.39 18.88 13.03
CA ASN A 115 14.59 17.85 12.02
C ASN A 115 13.33 16.99 11.84
N ASP A 116 12.61 16.68 12.91
CA ASP A 116 11.38 15.88 12.93
C ASP A 116 10.28 16.55 12.11
N LEU A 117 10.05 17.84 12.39
CA LEU A 117 9.11 18.68 11.64
C LEU A 117 9.48 18.77 10.16
N SER A 118 10.78 18.88 9.86
CA SER A 118 11.26 18.91 8.47
C SER A 118 11.02 17.58 7.77
N ILE A 119 11.28 16.45 8.45
CA ILE A 119 10.98 15.11 7.94
C ILE A 119 9.49 14.98 7.63
N GLN A 120 8.62 15.31 8.59
CA GLN A 120 7.16 15.26 8.40
C GLN A 120 6.73 16.10 7.18
N ARG A 121 7.29 17.31 7.02
CA ARG A 121 7.01 18.16 5.86
C ARG A 121 7.45 17.52 4.55
N TYR A 122 8.62 16.91 4.48
CA TYR A 122 9.08 16.25 3.26
C TYR A 122 8.31 14.96 2.96
N GLN A 123 7.91 14.19 3.98
CA GLN A 123 6.99 13.06 3.80
C GLN A 123 5.66 13.52 3.19
N TYR A 124 5.09 14.60 3.73
CA TYR A 124 3.88 15.21 3.16
C TYR A 124 4.09 15.67 1.71
N LEU A 125 5.19 16.37 1.41
CA LEU A 125 5.48 16.83 0.05
C LEU A 125 5.66 15.67 -0.93
N HIS A 126 6.32 14.59 -0.50
CA HIS A 126 6.45 13.37 -1.27
C HIS A 126 5.07 12.84 -1.66
N ASP A 127 4.20 12.60 -0.68
CA ASP A 127 2.88 12.01 -0.93
C ASP A 127 1.96 12.96 -1.73
N TYR A 128 2.01 14.26 -1.43
CA TYR A 128 1.26 15.27 -2.17
C TYR A 128 1.66 15.33 -3.64
N HIS A 129 2.97 15.35 -3.92
CA HIS A 129 3.46 15.42 -5.29
C HIS A 129 3.30 14.09 -6.05
N LYS A 130 3.23 12.95 -5.34
CA LYS A 130 2.83 11.66 -5.92
C LYS A 130 1.44 11.74 -6.54
N VAL A 131 0.44 12.18 -5.76
CA VAL A 131 -0.94 12.37 -6.24
C VAL A 131 -0.99 13.40 -7.36
N LYS A 132 -0.29 14.52 -7.18
CA LYS A 132 -0.24 15.59 -8.19
C LYS A 132 0.36 15.13 -9.51
N LEU A 133 1.34 14.22 -9.50
CA LEU A 133 1.87 13.64 -10.73
C LEU A 133 0.78 12.91 -11.49
N VAL A 134 0.00 12.04 -10.83
CA VAL A 134 -1.11 11.33 -11.46
C VAL A 134 -2.07 12.30 -12.15
N GLU A 135 -2.54 13.32 -11.43
CA GLU A 135 -3.46 14.34 -11.96
C GLU A 135 -2.88 15.12 -13.15
N LEU A 136 -1.59 15.44 -13.11
CA LEU A 136 -0.93 16.21 -14.17
C LEU A 136 -0.75 15.37 -15.43
N PHE A 137 -0.40 14.09 -15.30
CA PHE A 137 -0.31 13.17 -16.43
C PHE A 137 -1.67 12.96 -17.09
N GLU A 138 -2.73 12.80 -16.30
CA GLU A 138 -4.11 12.66 -16.80
C GLU A 138 -4.54 13.86 -17.64
N LYS A 139 -4.22 15.08 -17.19
CA LYS A 139 -4.48 16.32 -17.94
C LYS A 139 -3.74 16.40 -19.29
N GLN A 140 -2.72 15.59 -19.49
CA GLN A 140 -1.98 15.48 -20.74
C GLN A 140 -2.35 14.23 -21.56
N ASN A 141 -3.48 13.57 -21.25
CA ASN A 141 -3.93 12.33 -21.88
C ASN A 141 -3.00 11.12 -21.64
N TYR A 142 -2.32 11.07 -20.50
CA TYR A 142 -1.56 9.91 -20.05
C TYR A 142 -2.10 9.40 -18.71
N ARG A 143 -2.13 8.08 -18.56
CA ARG A 143 -2.27 7.41 -17.26
C ARG A 143 -0.89 7.33 -16.63
N CYS A 144 -0.76 7.81 -15.40
CA CYS A 144 0.40 7.52 -14.54
C CYS A 144 -0.11 6.72 -13.36
N VAL A 145 0.29 5.46 -13.27
CA VAL A 145 -0.31 4.51 -12.32
C VAL A 145 0.77 4.04 -11.36
N PHE A 146 0.55 4.32 -10.07
CA PHE A 146 1.29 3.72 -8.98
C PHE A 146 0.55 2.43 -8.57
N ILE A 147 1.16 1.28 -8.83
CA ILE A 147 0.52 -0.04 -8.68
C ILE A 147 -0.02 -0.22 -7.26
N ARG A 148 0.76 0.17 -6.26
CA ARG A 148 0.37 0.07 -4.84
C ARG A 148 -0.88 0.89 -4.53
N ASP A 149 -0.98 2.10 -5.06
CA ASP A 149 -2.12 3.00 -4.80
C ASP A 149 -3.37 2.49 -5.52
N GLN A 150 -3.23 2.07 -6.77
CA GLN A 150 -4.33 1.46 -7.52
C GLN A 150 -4.90 0.23 -6.80
N LEU A 151 -4.02 -0.64 -6.29
CA LEU A 151 -4.45 -1.82 -5.54
C LEU A 151 -5.01 -1.46 -4.16
N SER A 152 -4.60 -0.33 -3.58
CA SER A 152 -5.16 0.15 -2.32
C SER A 152 -6.65 0.50 -2.44
N ASP A 153 -7.10 0.95 -3.61
CA ASP A 153 -8.52 1.22 -3.89
C ASP A 153 -9.35 -0.08 -4.05
N ILE A 154 -8.69 -1.18 -4.41
CA ILE A 154 -9.32 -2.48 -4.62
C ILE A 154 -9.41 -3.29 -3.32
N ARG A 155 -8.41 -3.19 -2.44
CA ARG A 155 -8.32 -3.95 -1.17
C ARG A 155 -9.60 -3.90 -0.33
N PRO A 156 -10.27 -2.75 -0.12
CA PRO A 156 -11.53 -2.70 0.64
C PRO A 156 -12.62 -3.58 0.05
N LYS A 157 -12.74 -3.63 -1.29
CA LYS A 157 -13.73 -4.48 -1.98
C LYS A 157 -13.45 -5.96 -1.76
N ILE A 158 -12.17 -6.36 -1.77
CA ILE A 158 -11.78 -7.75 -1.49
C ILE A 158 -12.08 -8.13 -0.04
N LEU A 159 -11.81 -7.23 0.91
CA LEU A 159 -12.14 -7.46 2.33
C LEU A 159 -13.65 -7.62 2.55
N GLU A 160 -14.47 -6.87 1.82
CA GLU A 160 -15.93 -7.03 1.85
C GLU A 160 -16.37 -8.41 1.36
N LEU A 161 -15.78 -8.92 0.27
CA LEU A 161 -16.05 -10.26 -0.25
C LEU A 161 -15.66 -11.35 0.76
N GLN A 162 -14.51 -11.20 1.42
CA GLN A 162 -14.05 -12.11 2.47
C GLN A 162 -14.97 -12.08 3.70
N TYR A 163 -15.47 -10.90 4.07
CA TYR A 163 -16.46 -10.79 5.14
C TYR A 163 -17.78 -11.49 4.76
N ARG A 164 -18.27 -11.28 3.54
CA ARG A 164 -19.46 -11.95 3.01
C ARG A 164 -19.32 -13.48 3.01
N LYS A 165 -18.15 -14.00 2.61
CA LYS A 165 -17.81 -15.44 2.70
C LYS A 165 -18.01 -15.98 4.12
N ASN A 166 -17.44 -15.29 5.11
CA ASN A 166 -17.53 -15.70 6.51
C ASN A 166 -18.98 -15.71 7.02
N ALA A 167 -19.80 -14.74 6.61
CA ALA A 167 -21.22 -14.71 6.95
C ALA A 167 -22.01 -15.88 6.32
N ILE A 168 -21.70 -16.25 5.07
CA ILE A 168 -22.32 -17.39 4.39
C ILE A 168 -21.93 -18.72 5.05
N ASN A 169 -20.69 -18.85 5.54
CA ASN A 169 -20.19 -20.07 6.17
C ASN A 169 -20.92 -20.43 7.48
N GLU A 170 -21.66 -19.53 8.13
CA GLU A 170 -22.57 -19.89 9.24
C GLU A 170 -23.65 -20.91 8.81
N GLY A 171 -23.95 -21.01 7.51
CA GLY A 171 -24.83 -22.03 6.94
C GLY A 171 -24.20 -23.42 6.81
N GLU A 172 -22.87 -23.53 6.88
CA GLU A 172 -22.15 -24.79 6.72
C GLU A 172 -22.37 -25.74 7.91
N GLU A 173 -22.38 -25.20 9.14
CA GLU A 173 -22.62 -25.98 10.35
C GLU A 173 -24.01 -26.65 10.32
N LYS A 174 -25.06 -25.90 9.96
CA LYS A 174 -26.43 -26.44 9.80
C LYS A 174 -26.52 -27.53 8.74
N LEU A 175 -25.77 -27.38 7.65
CA LEU A 175 -25.76 -28.35 6.55
C LEU A 175 -25.05 -29.66 6.97
N LEU A 176 -23.96 -29.55 7.74
CA LEU A 176 -23.26 -30.70 8.32
C LEU A 176 -24.10 -31.44 9.38
N GLU A 177 -24.86 -30.73 10.21
CA GLU A 177 -25.82 -31.33 11.16
C GLU A 177 -26.93 -32.10 10.44
N THR A 178 -27.50 -31.50 9.39
CA THR A 178 -28.54 -32.12 8.56
C THR A 178 -28.00 -33.38 7.86
N TYR A 179 -26.77 -33.32 7.35
CA TYR A 179 -26.11 -34.48 6.74
C TYR A 179 -25.88 -35.61 7.74
N SER A 180 -25.36 -35.31 8.93
CA SER A 180 -25.10 -36.28 10.00
C SER A 180 -26.38 -36.99 10.45
N SER A 181 -27.49 -36.24 10.51
CA SER A 181 -28.81 -36.75 10.86
C SER A 181 -29.41 -37.62 9.74
N SER A 182 -29.22 -37.25 8.47
CA SER A 182 -29.73 -37.99 7.31
C SER A 182 -29.04 -39.36 7.10
N ILE A 183 -27.73 -39.46 7.41
CA ILE A 183 -26.98 -40.73 7.37
C ILE A 183 -27.56 -41.74 8.38
N SER A 184 -28.14 -41.24 9.47
CA SER A 184 -28.67 -42.06 10.56
C SER A 184 -30.08 -42.61 10.27
N VAL A 185 -30.80 -42.08 9.28
CA VAL A 185 -32.25 -42.32 9.10
C VAL A 185 -32.61 -43.00 7.77
N ASP A 186 -31.95 -42.69 6.64
CA ASP A 186 -32.33 -43.22 5.32
C ASP A 186 -31.15 -43.72 4.47
N GLY A 187 -31.16 -45.02 4.19
CA GLY A 187 -30.18 -45.68 3.33
C GLY A 187 -30.28 -45.26 1.86
N SER A 188 -29.15 -44.78 1.33
CA SER A 188 -28.69 -44.76 -0.09
C SER A 188 -28.98 -43.55 -0.99
N LYS A 189 -30.16 -42.93 -1.02
CA LYS A 189 -30.48 -41.83 -2.00
C LYS A 189 -30.33 -40.40 -1.44
N SER A 190 -30.84 -40.14 -0.24
CA SER A 190 -30.68 -38.85 0.43
C SER A 190 -29.21 -38.55 0.73
N SER A 191 -28.45 -39.59 1.09
CA SER A 191 -27.01 -39.49 1.34
C SER A 191 -26.18 -39.14 0.10
N THR A 192 -26.53 -39.63 -1.10
CA THR A 192 -25.80 -39.30 -2.34
C THR A 192 -26.04 -37.87 -2.79
N PHE A 193 -27.28 -37.37 -2.66
CA PHE A 193 -27.61 -35.97 -2.96
C PHE A 193 -26.81 -35.01 -2.07
N LEU A 194 -26.79 -35.27 -0.75
CA LEU A 194 -26.04 -34.45 0.19
C LEU A 194 -24.52 -34.57 0.01
N GLN A 195 -24.00 -35.74 -0.33
CA GLN A 195 -22.58 -35.90 -0.68
C GLN A 195 -22.19 -35.06 -1.90
N ASN A 196 -23.03 -35.00 -2.93
CA ASN A 196 -22.78 -34.15 -4.10
C ASN A 196 -22.82 -32.67 -3.73
N LYS A 197 -23.75 -32.27 -2.84
CA LYS A 197 -23.83 -30.90 -2.32
C LYS A 197 -22.56 -30.49 -1.56
N ILE A 198 -22.08 -31.35 -0.65
CA ILE A 198 -20.84 -31.14 0.10
C ILE A 198 -19.63 -31.06 -0.83
N LYS A 199 -19.49 -31.97 -1.81
CA LYS A 199 -18.38 -31.91 -2.79
C LYS A 199 -18.39 -30.61 -3.59
N ARG A 200 -19.57 -30.10 -3.94
CA ARG A 200 -19.73 -28.83 -4.64
C ARG A 200 -19.27 -27.66 -3.76
N ILE A 201 -19.71 -27.60 -2.51
CA ILE A 201 -19.26 -26.59 -1.52
C ILE A 201 -17.74 -26.62 -1.38
N GLN A 202 -17.15 -27.81 -1.19
CA GLN A 202 -15.69 -27.96 -1.10
C GLN A 202 -14.97 -27.44 -2.34
N THR A 203 -15.49 -27.73 -3.53
CA THR A 203 -14.92 -27.23 -4.79
C THR A 203 -14.98 -25.71 -4.89
N ILE A 204 -16.10 -25.12 -4.46
CA ILE A 204 -16.25 -23.66 -4.44
C ILE A 204 -15.30 -23.03 -3.43
N ASN A 205 -15.23 -23.55 -2.21
CA ASN A 205 -14.32 -23.04 -1.17
C ASN A 205 -12.85 -23.10 -1.62
N LEU A 206 -12.42 -24.19 -2.26
CA LEU A 206 -11.08 -24.29 -2.85
C LEU A 206 -10.82 -23.25 -3.94
N ASN A 207 -11.82 -22.90 -4.74
CA ASN A 207 -11.67 -21.85 -5.76
C ASN A 207 -11.64 -20.45 -5.15
N ILE A 208 -12.43 -20.20 -4.10
CA ILE A 208 -12.38 -18.96 -3.35
C ILE A 208 -11.01 -18.79 -2.67
N GLU A 209 -10.45 -19.84 -2.06
CA GLU A 209 -9.11 -19.82 -1.48
C GLU A 209 -8.02 -19.46 -2.52
N LYS A 210 -8.13 -19.97 -3.74
CA LYS A 210 -7.21 -19.58 -4.83
C LYS A 210 -7.35 -18.10 -5.18
N LEU A 211 -8.56 -17.55 -5.15
CA LEU A 211 -8.79 -16.12 -5.37
C LEU A 211 -8.24 -15.28 -4.22
N ASP A 212 -8.42 -15.72 -2.97
CA ASP A 212 -7.84 -15.08 -1.79
C ASP A 212 -6.30 -14.98 -1.93
N LEU A 213 -5.64 -16.10 -2.26
CA LEU A 213 -4.19 -16.13 -2.51
C LEU A 213 -3.78 -15.22 -3.68
N PHE A 214 -4.55 -15.21 -4.76
CA PHE A 214 -4.31 -14.31 -5.90
C PHE A 214 -4.36 -12.84 -5.49
N PHE A 215 -5.35 -12.42 -4.70
CA PHE A 215 -5.48 -11.04 -4.24
C PHE A 215 -4.45 -10.66 -3.19
N GLU A 216 -3.92 -11.61 -2.42
CA GLU A 216 -2.76 -11.37 -1.55
C GLU A 216 -1.48 -11.07 -2.36
N ASP A 217 -1.26 -11.80 -3.44
CA ASP A 217 -0.05 -11.72 -4.28
C ASP A 217 -0.15 -10.75 -5.47
N ILE A 218 -1.31 -10.14 -5.72
CA ILE A 218 -1.56 -9.32 -6.92
C ILE A 218 -0.56 -8.18 -7.10
N GLU A 219 -0.15 -7.53 -6.01
CA GLU A 219 0.85 -6.45 -6.07
C GLU A 219 2.20 -6.95 -6.60
N LYS A 220 2.60 -8.17 -6.22
CA LYS A 220 3.82 -8.81 -6.69
C LYS A 220 3.69 -9.21 -8.16
N LEU A 221 2.55 -9.76 -8.56
CA LEU A 221 2.28 -10.13 -9.96
C LEU A 221 2.32 -8.90 -10.87
N ALA A 222 1.66 -7.81 -10.47
CA ALA A 222 1.65 -6.55 -11.21
C ALA A 222 3.06 -5.97 -11.36
N LYS A 223 3.87 -5.99 -10.29
CA LYS A 223 5.27 -5.52 -10.34
C LYS A 223 6.14 -6.35 -11.30
N ILE A 224 5.92 -7.67 -11.37
CA ILE A 224 6.66 -8.56 -12.27
C ILE A 224 6.26 -8.28 -13.73
N GLU A 225 4.96 -8.16 -14.02
CA GLU A 225 4.47 -7.86 -15.36
C GLU A 225 5.01 -6.53 -15.89
N ILE A 226 4.96 -5.49 -15.05
CA ILE A 226 5.38 -4.13 -15.43
C ILE A 226 6.89 -3.93 -15.31
N ASN A 227 7.58 -4.81 -14.58
CA ASN A 227 8.99 -4.67 -14.19
C ASN A 227 9.28 -3.33 -13.46
N SER A 228 8.29 -2.81 -12.74
CA SER A 228 8.34 -1.55 -12.00
C SER A 228 7.14 -1.45 -11.05
N THR A 229 7.17 -0.51 -10.11
CA THR A 229 6.04 -0.16 -9.22
C THR A 229 5.15 0.94 -9.81
N VAL A 230 5.59 1.55 -10.91
CA VAL A 230 4.91 2.65 -11.60
C VAL A 230 5.03 2.45 -13.10
N PHE A 231 4.00 2.83 -13.84
CA PHE A 231 4.05 2.91 -15.29
C PHE A 231 3.27 4.12 -15.81
N ILE A 232 3.60 4.48 -17.05
CA ILE A 232 2.88 5.48 -17.81
C ILE A 232 2.37 4.88 -19.12
N SER A 233 1.17 5.27 -19.54
CA SER A 233 0.61 4.89 -20.84
C SER A 233 -0.34 5.97 -21.35
N PRO A 234 -0.51 6.15 -22.67
CA PRO A 234 -1.56 7.01 -23.20
C PRO A 234 -2.95 6.53 -22.75
N ILE A 235 -3.86 7.47 -22.48
CA ILE A 235 -5.27 7.12 -22.23
C ILE A 235 -5.84 6.43 -23.47
N GLY A 236 -6.60 5.35 -23.26
CA GLY A 236 -7.12 4.48 -24.32
C GLY A 236 -6.22 3.29 -24.66
N THR A 237 -5.02 3.21 -24.07
CA THR A 237 -4.22 1.98 -24.11
C THR A 237 -5.00 0.86 -23.40
N PRO A 238 -5.04 -0.38 -23.96
CA PRO A 238 -5.64 -1.52 -23.29
C PRO A 238 -5.12 -1.70 -21.85
N PRO A 239 -5.96 -2.17 -20.92
CA PRO A 239 -5.53 -2.45 -19.56
C PRO A 239 -4.41 -3.50 -19.56
N LYS A 240 -3.58 -3.42 -18.52
CA LYS A 240 -2.53 -4.41 -18.23
C LYS A 240 -3.17 -5.75 -17.86
N GLU A 241 -2.43 -6.84 -18.02
CA GLU A 241 -2.96 -8.19 -17.81
C GLU A 241 -3.41 -8.39 -16.35
N TYR A 242 -2.63 -7.86 -15.38
CA TYR A 242 -3.04 -7.88 -13.98
C TYR A 242 -4.31 -7.07 -13.71
N GLU A 243 -4.54 -5.95 -14.42
CA GLU A 243 -5.75 -5.15 -14.26
C GLU A 243 -6.99 -5.95 -14.69
N VAL A 244 -6.89 -6.66 -15.83
CA VAL A 244 -7.95 -7.54 -16.32
C VAL A 244 -8.18 -8.71 -15.35
N LYS A 245 -7.12 -9.37 -14.89
CA LYS A 245 -7.21 -10.49 -13.94
C LYS A 245 -7.84 -10.08 -12.61
N VAL A 246 -7.63 -8.85 -12.14
CA VAL A 246 -8.28 -8.32 -10.94
C VAL A 246 -9.78 -8.21 -11.15
N GLU A 247 -10.22 -7.66 -12.28
CA GLU A 247 -11.63 -7.50 -12.59
C GLU A 247 -12.32 -8.87 -12.74
N GLU A 248 -11.73 -9.76 -13.53
CA GLU A 248 -12.22 -11.14 -13.69
C GLU A 248 -12.25 -11.90 -12.35
N GLY A 249 -11.22 -11.74 -11.53
CA GLY A 249 -11.14 -12.34 -10.20
C GLY A 249 -12.25 -11.87 -9.27
N GLN A 250 -12.61 -10.58 -9.32
CA GLN A 250 -13.71 -10.03 -8.52
C GLN A 250 -15.06 -10.60 -8.97
N ILE A 251 -15.30 -10.64 -10.29
CA ILE A 251 -16.52 -11.20 -10.87
C ILE A 251 -16.66 -12.67 -10.49
N ALA A 252 -15.57 -13.44 -10.63
CA ALA A 252 -15.54 -14.86 -10.27
C ALA A 252 -15.81 -15.07 -8.76
N TYR A 253 -15.21 -14.25 -7.90
CA TYR A 253 -15.44 -14.33 -6.46
C TYR A 253 -16.91 -14.12 -6.11
N ILE A 254 -17.54 -13.07 -6.66
CA ILE A 254 -18.95 -12.76 -6.43
C ILE A 254 -19.83 -13.93 -6.89
N ALA A 255 -19.60 -14.46 -8.10
CA ALA A 255 -20.38 -15.57 -8.63
C ALA A 255 -20.28 -16.83 -7.76
N LEU A 256 -19.09 -17.13 -7.22
CA LEU A 256 -18.87 -18.26 -6.32
C LEU A 256 -19.59 -18.05 -4.97
N LEU A 257 -19.61 -16.84 -4.43
CA LEU A 257 -20.36 -16.52 -3.21
C LEU A 257 -21.88 -16.63 -3.42
N ASP A 258 -22.38 -16.13 -4.55
CA ASP A 258 -23.80 -16.26 -4.90
C ASP A 258 -24.20 -17.73 -5.06
N GLU A 259 -23.30 -18.55 -5.63
CA GLU A 259 -23.51 -20.00 -5.72
C GLU A 259 -23.53 -20.68 -4.35
N LEU A 260 -22.60 -20.34 -3.45
CA LEU A 260 -22.62 -20.85 -2.07
C LEU A 260 -23.90 -20.48 -1.33
N ASP A 261 -24.29 -19.21 -1.39
CA ASP A 261 -25.50 -18.71 -0.72
C ASP A 261 -26.77 -19.44 -1.20
N ASN A 262 -26.87 -19.68 -2.52
CA ASN A 262 -27.94 -20.48 -3.10
C ASN A 262 -27.93 -21.94 -2.63
N ILE A 263 -26.74 -22.52 -2.42
CA ILE A 263 -26.60 -23.90 -1.91
C ILE A 263 -27.01 -23.96 -0.43
N TYR A 264 -26.73 -22.95 0.38
CA TYR A 264 -27.13 -22.95 1.79
C TYR A 264 -28.61 -22.60 2.01
N SER A 265 -29.19 -21.78 1.13
CA SER A 265 -30.58 -21.34 1.22
C SER A 265 -31.61 -22.34 0.70
N ASN A 266 -31.20 -23.29 -0.16
CA ASN A 266 -32.06 -24.36 -0.73
C ASN A 266 -31.62 -25.75 -0.24
#